data_AF-A0A2Z6B070-F1
#
_entry.id   AF-A0A2Z6B070-F1
#
_cell.length_a   1.000
_cell.length_b   1.000
_cell.length_c   1.000
_cell.angle_alpha   90.00
_cell.angle_beta   90.00
_cell.angle_gamma   90.00
#
_symmetry.space_group_name_H-M   'P 1'
#
loop_
_entity.id
_entity.type
_entity.pdbx_description
1 polymer ?
#
loop_
_entity_poly.entity_id
_entity_poly.type
_entity_poly.pdbx_seq_one_letter_code
_entity_poly.pdbx_strand_id
1 'polypeptide(L)'
;MRTKTDRFRHTILYELLLITLAVPILSWALDLSPGKLGAYSVAMSTLAMIWNYAYNLSFDHLLLHQGKPLYPRGFFLRLLHSLGFEGSFLLVCVPAGMWWLGYDLLTALTVNLSFILVVPIYTMGFNWLYDMTFPVAEPVTH
;
A
#
# COMPACT_ATOMS: atom_id res chain seq x y z
N MET A 1 -16.87 19.06 -6.73
CA MET A 1 -16.58 17.64 -6.41
C MET A 1 -16.05 16.95 -7.66
N ARG A 2 -14.98 16.14 -7.54
CA ARG A 2 -14.48 15.31 -8.66
C ARG A 2 -15.57 14.37 -9.17
N THR A 3 -15.77 14.31 -10.48
CA THR A 3 -16.77 13.44 -11.13
C THR A 3 -16.34 11.98 -11.05
N LYS A 4 -17.28 11.03 -11.20
CA LYS A 4 -16.96 9.59 -11.20
C LYS A 4 -15.95 9.23 -12.31
N THR A 5 -16.06 9.89 -13.46
CA THR A 5 -15.15 9.73 -14.59
C THR A 5 -13.73 10.20 -14.30
N ASP A 6 -13.56 11.31 -13.57
CA ASP A 6 -12.24 11.82 -13.16
C ASP A 6 -11.54 10.87 -12.19
N ARG A 7 -12.29 10.31 -11.23
CA ARG A 7 -11.74 9.30 -10.30
C ARG A 7 -11.29 8.04 -11.03
N PHE A 8 -12.10 7.56 -11.98
CA PHE A 8 -11.75 6.38 -12.77
C PHE A 8 -10.49 6.61 -13.61
N ARG A 9 -10.37 7.76 -14.27
CA ARG A 9 -9.16 8.15 -15.02
C ARG A 9 -7.93 8.22 -14.12
N HIS A 10 -8.05 8.87 -12.95
CA HIS A 10 -6.96 8.97 -11.97
C HIS A 10 -6.47 7.58 -11.57
N THR A 11 -7.38 6.69 -11.15
CA THR A 11 -7.03 5.34 -10.70
C THR A 11 -6.36 4.52 -11.81
N ILE A 12 -6.86 4.58 -13.04
CA ILE A 12 -6.25 3.86 -14.16
C ILE A 12 -4.85 4.40 -14.46
N LEU A 13 -4.68 5.72 -14.57
CA LEU A 13 -3.38 6.31 -14.88
C LEU A 13 -2.36 6.03 -13.78
N TYR A 14 -2.78 6.11 -12.52
CA TYR A 14 -1.95 5.79 -11.36
C TYR A 14 -1.42 4.35 -11.44
N GLU A 15 -2.33 3.39 -11.64
CA GLU A 15 -1.99 1.96 -11.64
C GLU A 15 -1.13 1.61 -12.87
N LEU A 16 -1.49 2.12 -14.05
CA LEU A 16 -0.81 1.81 -15.29
C LEU A 16 0.62 2.36 -15.30
N LEU A 17 0.84 3.59 -14.81
CA LEU A 17 2.19 4.14 -14.63
C LEU A 17 2.98 3.40 -13.57
N LEU A 18 2.35 3.04 -12.44
CA LEU A 18 3.03 2.30 -11.38
C LEU A 18 3.52 0.94 -11.90
N ILE A 19 2.66 0.17 -12.56
CA ILE A 19 3.02 -1.13 -13.14
C ILE A 19 4.10 -0.97 -14.21
N THR A 20 3.97 0.01 -15.11
CA THR A 20 4.94 0.23 -16.21
C THR A 20 6.34 0.56 -15.69
N LEU A 21 6.44 1.25 -14.54
CA LEU A 21 7.72 1.57 -13.91
C LEU A 21 8.22 0.42 -13.03
N ALA A 22 7.35 -0.14 -12.18
CA ALA A 22 7.74 -1.11 -11.17
C ALA A 22 8.10 -2.48 -11.78
N VAL A 23 7.30 -2.99 -12.73
CA VAL A 23 7.49 -4.35 -13.26
C VAL A 23 8.85 -4.55 -13.93
N PRO A 24 9.32 -3.67 -14.85
CA PRO A 24 10.64 -3.84 -15.46
C PRO A 24 11.78 -3.75 -14.43
N ILE A 25 11.69 -2.80 -13.50
CA ILE A 25 12.71 -2.60 -12.45
C ILE A 25 12.81 -3.85 -11.57
N LEU A 26 11.67 -4.38 -11.11
CA LEU A 26 11.63 -5.55 -10.24
C LEU A 26 12.02 -6.82 -10.99
N SER A 27 11.57 -6.99 -12.23
CA SER A 27 11.94 -8.15 -13.06
C SER A 27 13.44 -8.17 -13.32
N TRP A 28 14.05 -7.02 -13.60
CA TRP A 28 15.51 -6.91 -13.76
C TRP A 28 16.26 -7.11 -12.45
N ALA A 29 15.79 -6.50 -11.35
CA ALA A 29 16.49 -6.57 -10.06
C ALA A 29 16.40 -7.95 -9.38
N LEU A 30 15.35 -8.72 -9.68
CA LEU A 30 15.04 -9.97 -8.97
C LEU A 30 15.16 -11.22 -9.88
N ASP A 31 15.42 -11.05 -11.18
CA ASP A 31 15.55 -12.12 -12.17
C ASP A 31 14.37 -13.11 -12.16
N LEU A 32 13.16 -12.61 -11.91
CA LEU A 32 11.95 -13.42 -11.78
C LEU A 32 11.11 -13.40 -13.06
N SER A 33 10.49 -14.55 -13.35
CA SER A 33 9.55 -14.64 -14.46
C SER A 33 8.26 -13.83 -14.17
N PRO A 34 7.71 -13.10 -15.15
CA PRO A 34 6.51 -12.27 -14.97
C PRO A 34 5.30 -13.05 -14.44
N GLY A 35 5.15 -14.32 -14.85
CA GLY A 35 4.06 -15.18 -14.39
C GLY A 35 4.13 -15.52 -12.90
N LYS A 36 5.33 -15.81 -12.37
CA LYS A 36 5.53 -16.06 -10.93
C LYS A 36 5.28 -14.80 -10.11
N LEU A 37 5.78 -13.65 -10.59
CA LEU A 37 5.53 -12.35 -9.97
C LEU A 37 4.04 -12.02 -9.93
N GLY A 38 3.32 -12.20 -11.03
CA GLY A 38 1.88 -11.93 -11.10
C GLY A 38 1.08 -12.80 -10.11
N ALA A 39 1.35 -14.10 -10.05
CA ALA A 39 0.70 -15.00 -9.09
C ALA A 39 1.02 -14.60 -7.63
N TYR A 40 2.28 -14.24 -7.35
CA TYR A 40 2.70 -13.75 -6.05
C TYR A 40 1.99 -12.45 -5.66
N SER A 41 1.88 -11.48 -6.58
CA SER A 41 1.19 -10.22 -6.36
C SER A 41 -0.30 -10.42 -6.01
N VAL A 42 -0.99 -11.32 -6.71
CA VAL A 42 -2.40 -11.65 -6.41
C VAL A 42 -2.53 -12.32 -5.03
N ALA A 43 -1.65 -13.27 -4.71
CA ALA A 43 -1.63 -13.94 -3.41
C ALA A 43 -1.36 -12.94 -2.28
N MET A 44 -0.40 -12.03 -2.47
CA MET A 44 -0.05 -11.00 -1.49
C MET A 44 -1.15 -9.95 -1.32
N SER A 45 -1.83 -9.54 -2.39
CA SER A 45 -3.00 -8.65 -2.28
C SER A 45 -4.12 -9.30 -1.48
N THR A 46 -4.36 -10.60 -1.68
CA THR A 46 -5.39 -11.34 -0.93
C THR A 46 -5.01 -11.44 0.53
N LEU A 47 -3.76 -11.81 0.82
CA LEU A 47 -3.23 -11.91 2.17
C LEU A 47 -3.20 -10.55 2.89
N ALA A 48 -2.88 -9.47 2.18
CA ALA A 48 -2.97 -8.09 2.69
C ALA A 48 -4.38 -7.74 3.12
N MET A 49 -5.39 -8.07 2.31
CA MET A 49 -6.79 -7.81 2.64
C MET A 49 -7.25 -8.58 3.88
N ILE A 50 -6.87 -9.86 3.99
CA ILE A 50 -7.15 -10.70 5.16
C ILE A 50 -6.46 -10.14 6.40
N TRP A 51 -5.17 -9.79 6.28
CA TRP A 51 -4.40 -9.24 7.40
C TRP A 51 -4.90 -7.88 7.86
N ASN A 52 -5.30 -7.01 6.92
CA ASN A 52 -5.91 -5.72 7.24
C ASN A 52 -7.18 -5.90 8.08
N TYR A 53 -8.05 -6.83 7.70
CA TYR A 53 -9.23 -7.13 8.50
C TYR A 53 -8.86 -7.68 9.89
N ALA A 54 -7.96 -8.67 9.95
CA ALA A 54 -7.53 -9.29 11.21
C ALA A 54 -6.85 -8.28 12.17
N TYR A 55 -5.98 -7.42 11.64
CA TYR A 55 -5.29 -6.38 12.40
C TYR A 55 -6.27 -5.34 12.95
N ASN A 56 -7.17 -4.83 12.09
CA ASN A 56 -8.17 -3.85 12.52
C ASN A 56 -9.07 -4.41 13.63
N LEU A 57 -9.54 -5.65 13.47
CA LEU A 57 -10.34 -6.33 14.49
C LEU A 57 -9.57 -6.49 15.81
N SER A 58 -8.31 -6.95 15.75
CA SER A 58 -7.46 -7.14 16.91
C SER A 58 -7.18 -5.82 17.64
N PHE A 59 -6.93 -4.74 16.88
CA PHE A 59 -6.67 -3.41 17.43
C PHE A 59 -7.92 -2.82 18.09
N ASP A 60 -9.09 -2.97 17.48
CA ASP A 60 -10.34 -2.50 18.05
C ASP A 60 -10.68 -3.26 19.34
N HIS A 61 -10.47 -4.59 19.39
CA HIS A 61 -10.60 -5.36 20.63
C HIS A 61 -9.61 -4.92 21.71
N LEU A 62 -8.36 -4.62 21.35
CA LEU A 62 -7.36 -4.12 22.29
C LEU A 62 -7.76 -2.77 22.88
N LEU A 63 -8.33 -1.87 22.06
CA LEU A 63 -8.85 -0.58 22.53
C LEU A 63 -10.00 -0.76 23.51
N LEU A 64 -10.97 -1.63 23.18
CA LEU A 64 -12.11 -1.92 24.05
C LEU A 64 -11.64 -2.55 25.37
N HIS A 65 -10.68 -3.47 25.32
CA HIS A 65 -10.11 -4.09 26.52
C HIS A 65 -9.34 -3.08 27.40
N GLN A 66 -8.72 -2.07 26.79
CA GLN A 66 -8.09 -0.96 27.51
C GLN A 66 -9.09 0.12 27.98
N GLY A 67 -10.40 -0.08 27.78
CA GLY A 67 -11.45 0.88 28.13
C GLY A 67 -11.39 2.17 27.31
N LYS A 68 -10.69 2.19 26.18
CA LYS A 68 -10.54 3.36 25.32
C LYS A 68 -11.70 3.44 24.32
N PRO A 69 -12.24 4.64 24.05
CA PRO A 69 -13.26 4.81 23.04
C PRO A 69 -12.68 4.55 21.64
N LEU A 70 -13.46 3.89 20.76
CA LEU A 70 -13.08 3.63 19.37
C LEU A 70 -12.94 4.93 18.54
N TYR A 71 -13.57 6.02 19.02
CA TYR A 71 -13.53 7.34 18.42
C TYR A 71 -13.70 8.43 19.51
N PRO A 72 -13.01 9.59 19.43
CA PRO A 72 -12.04 9.99 18.41
C PRO A 72 -10.64 9.37 18.61
N ARG A 73 -10.04 8.87 17.53
CA ARG A 73 -8.63 8.40 17.54
C ARG A 73 -7.70 9.59 17.39
N GLY A 74 -6.99 9.96 18.46
CA GLY A 74 -5.97 11.00 18.43
C GLY A 74 -4.79 10.67 17.51
N PHE A 75 -4.01 11.68 17.11
CA PHE A 75 -2.90 11.53 16.16
C PHE A 75 -1.91 10.41 16.55
N PHE A 76 -1.47 10.38 17.81
CA PHE A 76 -0.56 9.35 18.33
C PHE A 76 -1.11 7.93 18.19
N LEU A 77 -2.42 7.74 18.42
CA LEU A 77 -3.04 6.42 18.29
C LEU A 77 -3.09 5.97 16.82
N ARG A 78 -3.31 6.91 15.89
CA ARG A 78 -3.27 6.62 14.44
C ARG A 78 -1.86 6.27 13.98
N LEU A 79 -0.85 6.99 14.48
CA LEU A 79 0.54 6.68 14.18
C LEU A 79 0.93 5.29 14.68
N LEU A 80 0.58 4.98 15.94
CA LEU A 80 0.83 3.65 16.51
C LEU A 80 0.10 2.54 15.76
N HIS A 81 -1.16 2.75 15.38
CA HIS A 81 -1.93 1.82 14.55
C HIS A 81 -1.27 1.58 13.19
N SER A 82 -0.87 2.66 12.51
CA SER A 82 -0.25 2.56 11.18
C SER A 82 1.11 1.86 11.24
N LEU A 83 1.97 2.22 12.20
CA LEU A 83 3.27 1.60 12.38
C LEU A 83 3.16 0.14 12.84
N GLY A 84 2.18 -0.15 13.71
CA GLY A 84 1.90 -1.50 14.17
C GLY A 84 1.35 -2.38 13.05
N PHE A 85 0.49 -1.84 12.19
CA PHE A 85 0.00 -2.54 10.99
C PHE A 85 1.19 -2.91 10.11
N GLU A 86 2.00 -1.92 9.71
CA GLU A 86 3.15 -2.11 8.83
C GLU A 86 4.15 -3.12 9.41
N GLY A 87 4.50 -2.96 10.68
CA GLY A 87 5.42 -3.86 11.39
C GLY A 87 4.89 -5.29 11.49
N SER A 88 3.61 -5.47 11.81
CA SER A 88 2.99 -6.80 11.88
C SER A 88 2.84 -7.44 10.50
N PHE A 89 2.57 -6.64 9.47
CA PHE A 89 2.41 -7.11 8.11
C PHE A 89 3.75 -7.54 7.49
N LEU A 90 4.85 -6.87 7.85
CA LEU A 90 6.21 -7.31 7.53
C LEU A 90 6.47 -8.74 7.99
N LEU A 91 5.98 -9.14 9.17
CA LEU A 91 6.13 -10.50 9.69
C LEU A 91 5.40 -11.56 8.86
N VAL A 92 4.44 -11.16 8.02
CA VAL A 92 3.73 -12.07 7.11
C VAL A 92 4.31 -12.01 5.70
N CYS A 93 4.56 -10.81 5.19
CA CYS A 93 5.09 -10.60 3.84
C CYS A 93 6.51 -11.11 3.66
N VAL A 94 7.40 -10.91 4.65
CA VAL A 94 8.79 -11.33 4.54
C VAL A 94 8.91 -12.85 4.44
N PRO A 95 8.32 -13.67 5.34
CA PRO A 95 8.33 -15.11 5.19
C PRO A 95 7.65 -15.60 3.90
N ALA A 96 6.57 -14.93 3.47
CA ALA A 96 5.91 -15.28 2.22
C ALA A 96 6.80 -15.05 1.00
N GLY A 97 7.54 -13.93 0.95
CA GLY A 97 8.52 -13.65 -0.09
C GLY A 97 9.68 -14.64 -0.07
N MET A 98 10.20 -14.97 1.11
CA MET A 98 11.25 -15.97 1.26
C MET A 98 10.81 -17.35 0.76
N TRP A 99 9.61 -17.79 1.15
CA TRP A 99 9.09 -19.11 0.79
C TRP A 99 8.70 -19.21 -0.69
N TRP A 100 8.02 -18.20 -1.24
CA TRP A 100 7.48 -18.25 -2.59
C TRP A 100 8.49 -17.89 -3.67
N LEU A 101 9.28 -16.84 -3.42
CA LEU A 101 10.25 -16.31 -4.38
C LEU A 101 11.67 -16.82 -4.12
N GLY A 102 11.88 -17.56 -3.02
CA GLY A 102 13.20 -18.08 -2.65
C GLY A 102 14.16 -16.99 -2.18
N TYR A 103 13.64 -15.82 -1.78
CA TYR A 103 14.47 -14.73 -1.27
C TYR A 103 15.10 -15.11 0.06
N ASP A 104 16.33 -14.66 0.28
CA ASP A 104 16.89 -14.64 1.63
C ASP A 104 16.24 -13.50 2.45
N LEU A 105 16.46 -13.54 3.76
CA LEU A 105 15.83 -12.60 4.69
C LEU A 105 16.15 -11.14 4.32
N LEU A 106 17.39 -10.86 3.93
CA LEU A 106 17.82 -9.50 3.62
C LEU A 106 17.18 -9.00 2.33
N THR A 107 17.13 -9.81 1.28
CA THR A 107 16.46 -9.44 0.02
C THR A 107 14.96 -9.21 0.24
N ALA A 108 14.28 -10.12 0.95
CA ALA A 108 12.86 -9.98 1.25
C ALA A 108 12.55 -8.71 2.05
N LEU A 109 13.36 -8.39 3.07
CA LEU A 109 13.24 -7.14 3.83
C LEU A 109 13.53 -5.92 2.97
N THR A 110 14.59 -5.94 2.18
CA THR A 110 15.00 -4.80 1.34
C THR A 110 13.95 -4.49 0.29
N VAL A 111 13.42 -5.50 -0.39
CA VAL A 111 12.33 -5.33 -1.36
C VAL A 111 11.11 -4.71 -0.68
N ASN A 112 10.70 -5.27 0.47
CA ASN A 112 9.51 -4.78 1.18
C ASN A 112 9.69 -3.31 1.65
N LEU A 113 10.81 -3.01 2.31
CA LEU A 113 11.14 -1.63 2.74
C LEU A 113 11.22 -0.66 1.55
N SER A 114 11.74 -1.11 0.41
CA SER A 114 11.78 -0.29 -0.81
C SER A 114 10.37 0.10 -1.25
N PHE A 115 9.42 -0.82 -1.26
CA PHE A 115 8.03 -0.50 -1.57
C PHE A 115 7.40 0.46 -0.56
N ILE A 116 7.61 0.21 0.74
CA ILE A 116 7.08 1.07 1.82
C ILE A 116 7.59 2.50 1.70
N LEU A 117 8.83 2.71 1.27
CA LEU A 117 9.43 4.04 1.13
C LEU A 117 9.11 4.68 -0.22
N VAL A 118 9.21 3.94 -1.32
CA VAL A 118 9.12 4.48 -2.69
C VAL A 118 7.68 4.72 -3.11
N VAL A 119 6.74 3.83 -2.76
CA VAL A 119 5.33 3.97 -3.20
C VAL A 119 4.70 5.26 -2.68
N PRO A 120 4.80 5.64 -1.38
CA PRO A 120 4.23 6.90 -0.92
C PRO A 120 4.83 8.13 -1.61
N ILE A 121 6.13 8.11 -1.90
CA ILE A 121 6.82 9.20 -2.63
C ILE A 121 6.26 9.29 -4.06
N TYR A 122 6.16 8.15 -4.75
CA TYR A 122 5.52 8.06 -6.07
C TYR A 122 4.08 8.57 -6.04
N THR A 123 3.28 8.12 -5.08
CA THR A 123 1.88 8.52 -4.92
C THR A 123 1.74 10.01 -4.71
N MET A 124 2.59 10.61 -3.88
CA MET A 124 2.57 12.05 -3.65
C MET A 124 2.93 12.82 -4.92
N GLY A 125 3.98 12.40 -5.63
CA GLY A 125 4.39 13.01 -6.91
C GLY A 125 3.33 12.87 -8.01
N PHE A 126 2.75 11.68 -8.16
CA PHE A 126 1.67 11.43 -9.11
C PHE A 126 0.44 12.29 -8.80
N ASN A 127 0.00 12.31 -7.55
CA ASN A 127 -1.17 13.10 -7.16
C ASN A 127 -0.95 14.58 -7.43
N TRP A 128 0.24 15.10 -7.11
CA TRP A 128 0.59 16.50 -7.38
C TRP A 128 0.59 16.83 -8.88
N LEU A 129 1.21 15.98 -9.70
CA LEU A 129 1.23 16.15 -11.16
C LEU A 129 -0.17 16.02 -11.78
N TYR A 130 -0.97 15.08 -11.28
CA TYR A 130 -2.35 14.91 -11.74
C TYR A 130 -3.21 16.12 -11.42
N ASP A 131 -3.07 16.68 -10.21
CA ASP A 131 -3.82 17.87 -9.79
C ASP A 131 -3.42 19.11 -10.61
N MET A 132 -2.15 19.22 -11.03
CA MET A 132 -1.69 20.28 -11.94
C MET A 132 -2.21 20.12 -13.37
N THR A 133 -2.24 18.90 -13.89
CA THR A 133 -2.67 18.60 -15.27
C THR A 133 -4.19 18.59 -15.42
N PHE A 134 -4.91 18.23 -14.36
CA PHE A 134 -6.38 18.19 -14.31
C PHE A 134 -6.89 18.95 -13.08
N PRO A 135 -6.81 20.29 -13.08
CA PRO A 135 -7.30 21.10 -11.98
C PRO A 135 -8.81 20.89 -11.80
N VAL A 136 -9.22 20.63 -10.57
CA VAL A 136 -10.64 20.56 -10.22
C VAL A 136 -11.18 21.98 -10.25
N ALA A 137 -12.15 22.26 -11.11
CA ALA A 137 -12.80 23.57 -11.15
C ALA A 137 -13.27 23.96 -9.74
N GLU A 138 -12.81 25.12 -9.26
CA GLU A 138 -13.28 25.68 -8.00
C GLU A 138 -14.80 25.86 -8.07
N PRO A 139 -15.54 25.55 -7.00
CA PRO A 139 -16.93 25.95 -6.94
C PRO A 139 -16.98 27.47 -7.07
N VAL A 140 -17.65 27.98 -8.10
CA VAL A 140 -17.85 29.43 -8.31
C VAL A 140 -18.50 29.98 -7.03
N THR A 141 -17.73 30.67 -6.21
CA THR A 141 -18.25 31.42 -5.07
C THR A 141 -18.95 32.64 -5.63
N HIS A 142 -20.28 32.60 -5.68
CA HIS A 142 -21.12 33.78 -5.86
C HIS A 142 -21.21 34.58 -4.56
#